data_AF-A0A150G5K9-F1
#
_entry.id   AF-A0A150G5K9-F1
#
_cell.length_a   1.000
_cell.length_b   1.000
_cell.length_c   1.000
_cell.angle_alpha   90.00
_cell.angle_beta   90.00
_cell.angle_gamma   90.00
#
_symmetry.space_group_name_H-M   'P 1'
#
loop_
_entity.id
_entity.type
_entity.pdbx_description
1 polymer ?
#
loop_
_entity_poly.entity_id
_entity_poly.type
_entity_poly.pdbx_seq_one_letter_code
_entity_poly.pdbx_strand_id
1 'polypeptide(L)'
;MGQGQSANKDAIAQMAKQKTAYLPPLGPPNPANPLVYFDVSLGRYGDATPLGRIVMELKADVTPRTAENFRQLCLREPGKGYKASRFHRVIPSFMCQGGDFTRDNGTGGVSIYGSRFEDENFKLTHTGPGVLSMANAGPNTNGSQFFLCTAQTSWLNGKHVVFGQVVEGYEVVKAIEACGSRSGETAFDVMIANCGELPAGAAGAAAAGRQQAARGGAMGASARSFSTLAAAPARAFGSSGVCRTAVCPQRARAPMAPVRAAAAVRPQAALAARSALQAARLLAL
;
A
#
# COMPACT_ATOMS: atom_id res chain seq x y z
N MET A 1 -18.94 13.38 26.01
CA MET A 1 -18.37 13.95 24.77
C MET A 1 -16.96 13.40 24.65
N GLY A 2 -16.76 12.38 23.81
CA GLY A 2 -15.45 11.75 23.64
C GLY A 2 -14.57 12.66 22.80
N GLN A 3 -13.44 13.09 23.36
CA GLN A 3 -12.39 13.75 22.60
C GLN A 3 -11.85 12.73 21.58
N GLY A 4 -12.34 12.79 20.35
CA GLY A 4 -11.66 12.16 19.23
C GLY A 4 -10.28 12.79 19.16
N GLN A 5 -9.23 11.99 19.34
CA GLN A 5 -7.85 12.43 19.19
C GLN A 5 -7.71 13.03 17.79
N SER A 6 -7.77 14.35 17.69
CA SER A 6 -7.32 15.05 16.48
C SER A 6 -5.84 14.73 16.38
N ALA A 7 -5.47 13.86 15.44
CA ALA A 7 -4.07 13.57 15.19
C ALA A 7 -3.34 14.91 14.99
N ASN A 8 -2.37 15.23 15.84
CA ASN A 8 -1.61 16.46 15.67
C ASN A 8 -0.63 16.25 14.50
N LYS A 9 -0.56 17.22 13.56
CA LYS A 9 0.38 17.17 12.43
C LYS A 9 1.81 16.89 12.89
N ASP A 10 2.22 17.48 14.02
CA ASP A 10 3.54 17.29 14.60
C ASP A 10 3.78 15.86 15.08
N ALA A 11 2.77 15.24 15.69
CA ALA A 11 2.86 13.86 16.16
C ALA A 11 3.02 12.89 14.98
N ILE A 12 2.28 13.11 13.89
CA ILE A 12 2.38 12.30 12.68
C ILE A 12 3.77 12.49 12.02
N ALA A 13 4.26 13.73 11.95
CA ALA A 13 5.59 14.01 11.44
C ALA A 13 6.70 13.38 12.30
N GLN A 14 6.50 13.28 13.62
CA GLN A 14 7.40 12.55 14.51
C GLN A 14 7.35 11.03 14.27
N MET A 15 6.18 10.44 14.05
CA MET A 15 6.04 9.02 13.71
C MET A 15 6.80 8.68 12.42
N ALA A 16 6.74 9.55 11.41
CA ALA A 16 7.46 9.34 10.15
C ALA A 16 9.00 9.36 10.32
N LYS A 17 9.52 9.93 11.41
CA LYS A 17 10.96 9.95 11.73
C LYS A 17 11.40 8.74 12.57
N GLN A 18 10.47 7.99 13.15
CA GLN A 18 10.79 6.82 13.97
C GLN A 18 11.00 5.59 13.09
N LYS A 19 12.26 5.15 12.98
CA LYS A 19 12.63 3.99 12.17
C LYS A 19 11.94 2.73 12.71
N THR A 20 11.08 2.15 11.90
CA THR A 20 10.35 0.93 12.24
C THR A 20 11.12 -0.30 11.75
N ALA A 21 11.20 -1.35 12.56
CA ALA A 21 11.70 -2.64 12.10
C ALA A 21 10.73 -3.22 11.07
N TYR A 22 11.10 -3.14 9.79
CA TYR A 22 10.26 -3.54 8.67
C TYR A 22 11.05 -4.45 7.72
N LEU A 23 10.43 -5.55 7.32
CA LEU A 23 10.94 -6.48 6.32
C LEU A 23 9.99 -6.48 5.11
N PRO A 24 10.53 -6.37 3.88
CA PRO A 24 9.69 -6.39 2.70
C PRO A 24 8.87 -7.69 2.58
N PRO A 25 7.55 -7.61 2.33
CA PRO A 25 6.63 -8.74 2.43
C PRO A 25 6.71 -9.74 1.26
N LEU A 26 7.33 -9.36 0.14
CA LEU A 26 7.51 -10.20 -1.07
C LEU A 26 8.95 -10.70 -1.22
N GLY A 27 9.73 -10.68 -0.13
CA GLY A 27 11.12 -11.13 -0.11
C GLY A 27 12.14 -10.03 -0.43
N PRO A 28 13.43 -10.39 -0.55
CA PRO A 28 14.49 -9.41 -0.79
C PRO A 28 14.29 -8.68 -2.14
N PRO A 29 14.66 -7.40 -2.24
CA PRO A 29 14.52 -6.64 -3.48
C PRO A 29 15.46 -7.17 -4.55
N ASN A 30 14.93 -7.31 -5.77
CA ASN A 30 15.72 -7.73 -6.93
C ASN A 30 16.45 -6.51 -7.52
N PRO A 31 17.78 -6.53 -7.68
CA PRO A 31 18.53 -5.40 -8.23
C PRO A 31 18.20 -5.08 -9.70
N ALA A 32 17.59 -6.01 -10.45
CA ALA A 32 17.14 -5.78 -11.82
C ALA A 32 15.79 -5.05 -11.90
N ASN A 33 15.02 -5.03 -10.81
CA ASN A 33 13.72 -4.39 -10.78
C ASN A 33 13.84 -2.87 -10.59
N PRO A 34 12.99 -2.07 -11.27
CA PRO A 34 13.02 -0.63 -11.11
C PRO A 34 12.56 -0.22 -9.70
N LEU A 35 13.24 0.77 -9.15
CA LEU A 35 12.90 1.39 -7.88
C LEU A 35 12.31 2.76 -8.15
N VAL A 36 11.19 3.05 -7.52
CA VAL A 36 10.53 4.36 -7.57
C VAL A 36 10.41 4.94 -6.17
N TYR A 37 10.35 6.25 -6.08
CA TYR A 37 10.23 6.93 -4.80
C TYR A 37 9.08 7.93 -4.80
N PHE A 38 8.48 8.12 -3.62
CA PHE A 38 7.54 9.18 -3.31
C PHE A 38 8.04 10.00 -2.12
N ASP A 39 8.23 11.29 -2.33
CA ASP A 39 8.40 12.27 -1.24
C ASP A 39 7.01 12.74 -0.82
N VAL A 40 6.62 12.42 0.42
CA VAL A 40 5.27 12.67 0.93
C VAL A 40 5.28 13.84 1.91
N SER A 41 4.21 14.64 1.86
CA SER A 41 3.97 15.76 2.76
C SER A 41 2.53 15.77 3.27
N LEU A 42 2.33 16.31 4.48
CA LEU A 42 1.02 16.58 5.05
C LEU A 42 0.63 18.04 4.86
N GLY A 43 -0.62 18.25 4.45
CA GLY A 43 -1.18 19.56 4.15
C GLY A 43 -1.03 19.94 2.68
N ARG A 44 -1.71 21.02 2.31
CA ARG A 44 -1.59 21.67 1.00
C ARG A 44 -0.94 23.04 1.18
N TYR A 45 -0.25 23.51 0.13
CA TYR A 45 0.31 24.87 0.05
C TYR A 45 1.32 25.17 1.18
N GLY A 46 1.42 26.42 1.64
CA GLY A 46 2.45 26.91 2.56
C GLY A 46 2.56 26.22 3.93
N ASP A 47 1.61 25.34 4.28
CA ASP A 47 1.59 24.57 5.53
C ASP A 47 2.03 23.10 5.33
N ALA A 48 2.68 22.79 4.21
CA ALA A 48 3.13 21.44 3.87
C ALA A 48 4.27 21.00 4.79
N THR A 49 3.99 19.99 5.62
CA THR A 49 5.00 19.36 6.48
C THR A 49 5.55 18.12 5.80
N PRO A 50 6.86 18.05 5.47
CA PRO A 50 7.44 16.85 4.86
C PRO A 50 7.42 15.69 5.85
N LEU A 51 6.85 14.55 5.43
CA LEU A 51 6.89 13.31 6.22
C LEU A 51 8.14 12.49 5.92
N GLY A 52 8.59 12.49 4.68
CA GLY A 52 9.78 11.75 4.25
C GLY A 52 9.57 11.06 2.91
N ARG A 53 10.48 10.13 2.61
CA ARG A 53 10.53 9.40 1.35
C ARG A 53 10.11 7.94 1.54
N ILE A 54 9.25 7.46 0.66
CA ILE A 54 8.91 6.04 0.51
C ILE A 54 9.62 5.53 -0.73
N VAL A 55 10.38 4.44 -0.62
CA VAL A 55 11.01 3.76 -1.77
C VAL A 55 10.31 2.44 -2.00
N MET A 56 9.88 2.21 -3.23
CA MET A 56 9.14 1.02 -3.64
C MET A 56 9.87 0.31 -4.77
N GLU A 57 9.94 -1.02 -4.66
CA GLU A 57 10.33 -1.92 -5.74
C GLU A 57 9.11 -2.27 -6.56
N LEU A 58 9.24 -2.14 -7.88
CA LEU A 58 8.25 -2.63 -8.84
C LEU A 58 8.71 -3.98 -9.37
N LYS A 59 7.88 -5.02 -9.22
CA LYS A 59 8.15 -6.39 -9.67
C LYS A 59 7.98 -6.51 -11.19
N ALA A 60 8.84 -5.84 -11.96
CA ALA A 60 8.83 -5.88 -13.43
C ALA A 60 9.14 -7.28 -13.98
N ASP A 61 9.79 -8.13 -13.20
CA ASP A 61 10.00 -9.55 -13.47
C ASP A 61 8.70 -10.38 -13.51
N VAL A 62 7.68 -9.99 -12.73
CA VAL A 62 6.41 -10.72 -12.65
C VAL A 62 5.27 -10.00 -13.38
N THR A 63 5.22 -8.67 -13.27
CA THR A 63 4.18 -7.81 -13.83
C THR A 63 4.81 -6.65 -14.61
N PRO A 64 5.48 -6.90 -15.75
CA PRO A 64 6.19 -5.87 -16.51
C PRO A 64 5.28 -4.73 -17.00
N ARG A 65 4.06 -5.02 -17.48
CA ARG A 65 3.16 -3.97 -17.98
C ARG A 65 2.65 -3.09 -16.84
N THR A 66 2.29 -3.69 -15.72
CA THR A 66 1.80 -2.97 -14.55
C THR A 66 2.91 -2.12 -13.92
N ALA A 67 4.12 -2.68 -13.81
CA ALA A 67 5.30 -1.97 -13.32
C ALA A 67 5.65 -0.78 -14.22
N GLU A 68 5.65 -0.95 -15.55
CA GLU A 68 5.97 0.12 -16.50
C GLU A 68 4.93 1.24 -16.46
N ASN A 69 3.63 0.90 -16.34
CA ASN A 69 2.58 1.90 -16.14
C ASN A 69 2.86 2.76 -14.91
N PHE A 70 3.16 2.13 -13.76
CA PHE A 70 3.41 2.84 -12.53
C PHE A 70 4.68 3.70 -12.61
N ARG A 71 5.77 3.14 -13.14
CA ARG A 71 7.06 3.84 -13.32
C ARG A 71 6.90 5.10 -14.16
N GLN A 72 6.23 4.99 -15.32
CA GLN A 72 5.99 6.12 -16.21
C GLN A 72 5.11 7.20 -15.55
N LEU A 73 4.10 6.80 -14.77
CA LEU A 73 3.27 7.75 -14.02
C LEU A 73 4.05 8.49 -12.91
N CYS A 74 5.10 7.88 -12.35
CA CYS A 74 6.02 8.57 -11.43
C CYS A 74 6.89 9.63 -12.14
N LEU A 75 7.18 9.45 -13.43
CA LEU A 75 8.06 10.33 -14.20
C LEU A 75 7.35 11.48 -14.91
N ARG A 76 6.01 11.43 -14.98
CA ARG A 76 5.23 12.46 -15.67
C ARG A 76 5.14 13.75 -14.86
N GLU A 77 4.98 14.85 -15.59
CA GLU A 77 4.77 16.18 -15.03
C GLU A 77 3.52 16.27 -14.12
N PRO A 78 3.47 17.25 -13.19
CA PRO A 78 2.32 17.48 -12.34
C PRO A 78 1.00 17.55 -13.13
N GLY A 79 -0.04 16.88 -12.63
CA GLY A 79 -1.34 16.78 -13.29
C GLY A 79 -1.43 15.75 -14.43
N LYS A 80 -0.32 15.10 -14.80
CA LYS A 80 -0.27 13.99 -15.76
C LYS A 80 0.24 12.68 -15.15
N GLY A 81 0.61 12.71 -13.87
CA GLY A 81 1.21 11.59 -13.13
C GLY A 81 1.00 11.76 -11.63
N TYR A 82 1.79 11.06 -10.83
CA TYR A 82 1.61 11.05 -9.37
C TYR A 82 2.11 12.31 -8.67
N LYS A 83 2.97 13.10 -9.29
CA LYS A 83 3.48 14.34 -8.71
C LYS A 83 2.33 15.32 -8.46
N ALA A 84 2.28 15.85 -7.24
CA ALA A 84 1.20 16.69 -6.73
C ALA A 84 -0.19 16.02 -6.62
N SER A 85 -0.28 14.69 -6.77
CA SER A 85 -1.50 13.94 -6.45
C SER A 85 -1.58 13.59 -4.96
N ARG A 86 -2.75 13.17 -4.50
CA ARG A 86 -2.98 12.84 -3.08
C ARG A 86 -3.40 11.40 -2.81
N PHE A 87 -3.17 10.96 -1.58
CA PHE A 87 -3.86 9.80 -1.03
C PHE A 87 -5.27 10.25 -0.61
N HIS A 88 -6.25 9.95 -1.45
CA HIS A 88 -7.63 10.39 -1.25
C HIS A 88 -8.42 9.45 -0.33
N ARG A 89 -7.91 8.24 -0.06
CA ARG A 89 -8.59 7.27 0.80
C ARG A 89 -7.59 6.48 1.65
N VAL A 90 -7.66 6.62 2.97
CA VAL A 90 -6.78 5.92 3.92
C VAL A 90 -7.61 5.28 5.01
N ILE A 91 -7.51 3.95 5.13
CA ILE A 91 -8.23 3.17 6.15
C ILE A 91 -7.19 2.49 7.05
N PRO A 92 -7.13 2.87 8.35
CA PRO A 92 -6.24 2.24 9.31
C PRO A 92 -6.45 0.73 9.41
N SER A 93 -5.35 -0.01 9.57
CA SER A 93 -5.25 -1.47 9.55
C SER A 93 -5.77 -2.13 8.28
N PHE A 94 -5.79 -1.39 7.17
CA PHE A 94 -6.17 -1.92 5.87
C PHE A 94 -5.22 -1.45 4.78
N MET A 95 -5.36 -0.20 4.30
CA MET A 95 -4.57 0.31 3.19
C MET A 95 -4.62 1.83 3.05
N CYS A 96 -3.62 2.38 2.36
CA CYS A 96 -3.53 3.77 1.91
C CYS A 96 -3.67 3.82 0.38
N GLN A 97 -4.75 4.39 -0.15
CA GLN A 97 -5.05 4.47 -1.57
C GLN A 97 -4.83 5.88 -2.13
N GLY A 98 -4.21 5.93 -3.31
CA GLY A 98 -3.88 7.15 -4.04
C GLY A 98 -3.87 6.93 -5.55
N GLY A 99 -3.31 7.89 -6.29
CA GLY A 99 -3.08 7.76 -7.73
C GLY A 99 -4.25 8.20 -8.64
N ASP A 100 -5.31 8.80 -8.09
CA ASP A 100 -6.29 9.54 -8.88
C ASP A 100 -5.83 11.00 -9.07
N PHE A 101 -4.96 11.21 -10.05
CA PHE A 101 -4.42 12.55 -10.35
C PHE A 101 -5.33 13.40 -11.25
N THR A 102 -6.46 12.88 -11.73
CA THR A 102 -7.35 13.64 -12.63
C THR A 102 -8.56 14.23 -11.90
N ARG A 103 -9.03 13.58 -10.84
CA ARG A 103 -10.20 14.04 -10.06
C ARG A 103 -9.99 14.05 -8.56
N ASP A 104 -8.88 13.50 -8.05
CA ASP A 104 -8.52 13.48 -6.64
C ASP A 104 -9.59 12.89 -5.70
N ASN A 105 -10.50 12.05 -6.20
CA ASN A 105 -11.66 11.55 -5.44
C ASN A 105 -11.94 10.04 -5.62
N GLY A 106 -11.09 9.33 -6.36
CA GLY A 106 -11.20 7.90 -6.63
C GLY A 106 -12.06 7.56 -7.85
N THR A 107 -12.65 8.54 -8.56
CA THR A 107 -13.43 8.31 -9.78
C THR A 107 -12.62 8.51 -11.06
N GLY A 108 -11.41 9.04 -10.95
CA GLY A 108 -10.52 9.33 -12.07
C GLY A 108 -9.33 8.38 -12.16
N GLY A 109 -8.24 8.92 -12.70
CA GLY A 109 -7.03 8.19 -13.05
C GLY A 109 -7.06 7.62 -14.48
N VAL A 110 -5.90 7.62 -15.14
CA VAL A 110 -5.71 7.03 -16.46
C VAL A 110 -4.37 6.29 -16.50
N SER A 111 -4.31 5.19 -17.24
CA SER A 111 -3.05 4.47 -17.47
C SER A 111 -2.27 5.10 -18.63
N ILE A 112 -1.01 4.71 -18.78
CA ILE A 112 -0.23 5.07 -19.97
C ILE A 112 -0.73 4.39 -21.25
N TYR A 113 -1.53 3.32 -21.11
CA TYR A 113 -2.08 2.53 -22.21
C TYR A 113 -3.48 2.98 -22.64
N GLY A 114 -4.02 4.03 -22.03
CA GLY A 114 -5.39 4.51 -22.24
C GLY A 114 -6.19 4.60 -20.93
N SER A 115 -7.52 4.60 -21.03
CA SER A 115 -8.39 4.75 -19.86
C SER A 115 -8.24 3.61 -18.85
N ARG A 116 -8.13 2.36 -19.33
CA ARG A 116 -7.99 1.15 -18.51
C ARG A 116 -7.11 0.11 -19.20
N PHE A 117 -6.53 -0.80 -18.42
CA PHE A 117 -5.83 -1.99 -18.93
C PHE A 117 -6.18 -3.24 -18.10
N GLU A 118 -5.91 -4.41 -18.69
CA GLU A 118 -6.26 -5.73 -18.17
C GLU A 118 -5.45 -6.12 -16.91
N ASP A 119 -5.98 -7.09 -16.15
CA ASP A 119 -5.26 -7.70 -15.03
C ASP A 119 -4.14 -8.60 -15.57
N GLU A 120 -2.89 -8.22 -15.36
CA GLU A 120 -1.75 -8.89 -15.98
C GLU A 120 -1.54 -10.32 -15.45
N ASN A 121 -1.54 -10.50 -14.13
CA ASN A 121 -1.61 -11.79 -13.45
C ASN A 121 -1.88 -11.61 -11.94
N PHE A 122 -2.16 -12.73 -11.26
CA PHE A 122 -2.36 -12.78 -9.80
C PHE A 122 -1.35 -13.71 -9.10
N LYS A 123 -0.11 -13.79 -9.63
CA LYS A 123 0.94 -14.66 -9.06
C LYS A 123 1.39 -14.17 -7.68
N LEU A 124 1.47 -12.85 -7.52
CA LEU A 124 1.80 -12.21 -6.26
C LEU A 124 0.52 -12.02 -5.42
N THR A 125 0.67 -12.11 -4.11
CA THR A 125 -0.45 -12.04 -3.16
C THR A 125 -0.21 -10.97 -2.11
N HIS A 126 -1.27 -10.57 -1.42
CA HIS A 126 -1.25 -9.55 -0.38
C HIS A 126 -0.76 -10.16 0.94
N THR A 127 0.53 -10.54 0.97
CA THR A 127 1.15 -11.27 2.07
C THR A 127 1.30 -10.45 3.35
N GLY A 128 1.32 -9.11 3.26
CA GLY A 128 1.51 -8.30 4.45
C GLY A 128 1.60 -6.78 4.24
N PRO A 129 1.98 -6.05 5.30
CA PRO A 129 2.21 -4.61 5.24
C PRO A 129 3.29 -4.25 4.21
N GLY A 130 3.06 -3.18 3.45
CA GLY A 130 3.99 -2.66 2.46
C GLY A 130 3.84 -3.25 1.06
N VAL A 131 2.90 -4.17 0.84
CA VAL A 131 2.53 -4.63 -0.51
C VAL A 131 1.90 -3.48 -1.29
N LEU A 132 2.37 -3.27 -2.53
CA LEU A 132 1.86 -2.31 -3.49
C LEU A 132 1.00 -3.02 -4.55
N SER A 133 -0.24 -2.55 -4.72
CA SER A 133 -1.22 -3.19 -5.61
C SER A 133 -2.13 -2.18 -6.32
N MET A 134 -2.67 -2.58 -7.47
CA MET A 134 -3.56 -1.76 -8.30
C MET A 134 -4.97 -1.70 -7.72
N ALA A 135 -5.51 -0.49 -7.59
CA ALA A 135 -6.94 -0.31 -7.37
C ALA A 135 -7.68 -0.45 -8.70
N ASN A 136 -8.83 -1.12 -8.66
CA ASN A 136 -9.68 -1.32 -9.82
C ASN A 136 -11.17 -1.24 -9.42
N ALA A 137 -12.03 -1.12 -10.43
CA ALA A 137 -13.49 -1.07 -10.29
C ALA A 137 -14.14 -2.35 -10.87
N GLY A 138 -13.47 -3.49 -10.67
CA GLY A 138 -13.82 -4.78 -11.26
C GLY A 138 -12.70 -5.35 -12.16
N PRO A 139 -12.88 -6.58 -12.69
CA PRO A 139 -11.87 -7.25 -13.50
C PRO A 139 -11.46 -6.43 -14.71
N ASN A 140 -10.15 -6.38 -15.01
CA ASN A 140 -9.56 -5.71 -16.18
C ASN A 140 -9.82 -4.20 -16.24
N THR A 141 -9.86 -3.52 -15.10
CA THR A 141 -10.12 -2.07 -15.02
C THR A 141 -9.00 -1.27 -14.36
N ASN A 142 -7.75 -1.74 -14.50
CA ASN A 142 -6.60 -1.06 -13.94
C ASN A 142 -6.37 0.28 -14.62
N GLY A 143 -6.05 1.33 -13.85
CA GLY A 143 -5.79 2.67 -14.34
C GLY A 143 -4.47 3.21 -13.79
N SER A 144 -4.57 4.27 -12.98
CA SER A 144 -3.43 4.81 -12.21
C SER A 144 -3.62 4.70 -10.70
N GLN A 145 -4.80 4.33 -10.23
CA GLN A 145 -5.03 4.23 -8.80
C GLN A 145 -4.33 3.01 -8.22
N PHE A 146 -3.70 3.19 -7.07
CA PHE A 146 -2.95 2.16 -6.37
C PHE A 146 -3.26 2.23 -4.87
N PHE A 147 -2.92 1.16 -4.15
CA PHE A 147 -2.93 1.17 -2.70
C PHE A 147 -1.69 0.47 -2.11
N LEU A 148 -1.29 0.96 -0.95
CA LEU A 148 -0.27 0.37 -0.09
C LEU A 148 -0.95 -0.32 1.08
N CYS A 149 -0.69 -1.60 1.26
CA CYS A 149 -1.26 -2.37 2.37
C CYS A 149 -0.59 -1.98 3.70
N THR A 150 -1.37 -1.83 4.77
CA THR A 150 -0.84 -1.62 6.13
C THR A 150 -1.05 -2.83 7.05
N ALA A 151 -1.79 -3.82 6.55
CA ALA A 151 -2.01 -5.13 7.14
C ALA A 151 -2.04 -6.22 6.04
N GLN A 152 -2.12 -7.49 6.42
CA GLN A 152 -2.36 -8.57 5.47
C GLN A 152 -3.80 -8.54 4.96
N THR A 153 -3.99 -8.55 3.63
CA THR A 153 -5.29 -8.34 2.98
C THR A 153 -5.61 -9.48 2.01
N SER A 154 -5.57 -10.73 2.50
CA SER A 154 -5.69 -11.94 1.67
C SER A 154 -7.00 -12.05 0.87
N TRP A 155 -8.08 -11.38 1.30
CA TRP A 155 -9.36 -11.34 0.58
C TRP A 155 -9.33 -10.55 -0.74
N LEU A 156 -8.26 -9.80 -0.99
CA LEU A 156 -7.99 -9.07 -2.24
C LEU A 156 -7.22 -9.93 -3.26
N ASN A 157 -6.73 -11.11 -2.85
CA ASN A 157 -6.01 -12.03 -3.73
C ASN A 157 -6.91 -12.48 -4.89
N GLY A 158 -6.35 -12.51 -6.11
CA GLY A 158 -7.08 -12.86 -7.32
C GLY A 158 -8.04 -11.78 -7.83
N LYS A 159 -8.09 -10.60 -7.18
CA LYS A 159 -8.94 -9.47 -7.59
C LYS A 159 -8.16 -8.22 -7.93
N HIS A 160 -7.03 -8.01 -7.24
CA HIS A 160 -6.15 -6.87 -7.45
C HIS A 160 -4.76 -7.36 -7.82
N VAL A 161 -4.17 -6.77 -8.87
CA VAL A 161 -2.82 -7.10 -9.32
C VAL A 161 -1.82 -6.52 -8.33
N VAL A 162 -1.04 -7.39 -7.70
CA VAL A 162 0.11 -6.99 -6.87
C VAL A 162 1.31 -6.85 -7.80
N PHE A 163 1.97 -5.69 -7.76
CA PHE A 163 3.05 -5.36 -8.69
C PHE A 163 4.29 -4.79 -8.02
N GLY A 164 4.34 -4.72 -6.68
CA GLY A 164 5.49 -4.17 -6.00
C GLY A 164 5.41 -4.27 -4.48
N GLN A 165 6.44 -3.73 -3.83
CA GLN A 165 6.53 -3.64 -2.37
C GLN A 165 7.34 -2.43 -1.93
N VAL A 166 7.05 -1.91 -0.74
CA VAL A 166 7.89 -0.91 -0.06
C VAL A 166 9.19 -1.56 0.39
N VAL A 167 10.31 -0.92 0.09
CA VAL A 167 11.67 -1.36 0.46
C VAL A 167 12.24 -0.51 1.59
N GLU A 168 11.95 0.81 1.58
CA GLU A 168 12.38 1.79 2.58
C GLU A 168 11.28 2.83 2.83
N GLY A 169 11.26 3.45 4.01
CA GLY A 169 10.27 4.48 4.35
C GLY A 169 8.91 3.92 4.76
N TYR A 170 8.85 2.70 5.31
CA TYR A 170 7.58 2.12 5.75
C TYR A 170 6.97 2.89 6.94
N GLU A 171 7.81 3.50 7.77
CA GLU A 171 7.43 4.44 8.83
C GLU A 171 6.61 5.63 8.28
N VAL A 172 6.91 6.11 7.07
CA VAL A 172 6.13 7.15 6.41
C VAL A 172 4.74 6.62 6.04
N VAL A 173 4.65 5.38 5.55
CA VAL A 173 3.35 4.73 5.26
C VAL A 173 2.52 4.59 6.54
N LYS A 174 3.14 4.23 7.67
CA LYS A 174 2.48 4.20 9.00
C LYS A 174 2.03 5.58 9.46
N ALA A 175 2.80 6.63 9.19
CA ALA A 175 2.39 8.00 9.48
C ALA A 175 1.18 8.43 8.62
N ILE A 176 1.17 8.06 7.33
CA ILE A 176 0.00 8.29 6.45
C ILE A 176 -1.22 7.54 6.98
N GLU A 177 -1.05 6.28 7.39
CA GLU A 177 -2.12 5.46 7.97
C GLU A 177 -2.78 6.14 9.19
N ALA A 178 -1.99 6.76 10.05
CA ALA A 178 -2.47 7.48 11.23
C ALA A 178 -3.34 8.71 10.90
N CYS A 179 -3.28 9.21 9.66
CA CYS A 179 -4.14 10.29 9.18
C CYS A 179 -5.52 9.79 8.71
N GLY A 180 -5.68 8.49 8.51
CA GLY A 180 -6.90 7.91 7.95
C GLY A 180 -8.03 7.72 8.96
N SER A 181 -9.17 7.27 8.47
CA SER A 181 -10.36 6.99 9.27
C SER A 181 -11.09 5.74 8.77
N ARG A 182 -12.10 5.28 9.51
CA ARG A 182 -12.89 4.11 9.09
C ARG A 182 -13.71 4.35 7.83
N SER A 183 -14.10 5.60 7.54
CA SER A 183 -14.77 5.97 6.28
C SER A 183 -13.78 6.03 5.11
N GLY A 184 -12.48 6.12 5.40
CA GLY A 184 -11.42 6.32 4.41
C GLY A 184 -11.03 7.78 4.23
N GLU A 185 -11.75 8.73 4.82
CA GLU A 185 -11.37 10.15 4.78
C GLU A 185 -10.10 10.39 5.59
N THR A 186 -9.27 11.31 5.13
CA THR A 186 -8.03 11.69 5.82
C THR A 186 -8.24 12.98 6.63
N ALA A 187 -7.70 13.02 7.84
CA ALA A 187 -7.75 14.21 8.71
C ALA A 187 -6.96 15.39 8.11
N PHE A 188 -5.91 15.08 7.35
CA PHE A 188 -5.11 16.05 6.59
C PHE A 188 -4.97 15.58 5.15
N ASP A 189 -4.76 16.50 4.22
CA ASP A 189 -4.36 16.14 2.87
C ASP A 189 -2.96 15.51 2.90
N VAL A 190 -2.83 14.31 2.34
CA VAL A 190 -1.55 13.61 2.21
C VAL A 190 -1.12 13.70 0.74
N MET A 191 -0.14 14.56 0.47
CA MET A 191 0.28 14.91 -0.89
C MET A 191 1.58 14.21 -1.26
N ILE A 192 1.68 13.74 -2.50
CA ILE A 192 2.93 13.30 -3.12
C ILE A 192 3.63 14.55 -3.67
N ALA A 193 4.53 15.13 -2.88
CA ALA A 193 5.23 16.36 -3.22
C ALA A 193 6.18 16.16 -4.41
N ASN A 194 6.89 15.04 -4.43
CA ASN A 194 7.75 14.67 -5.54
C ASN A 194 7.73 13.16 -5.75
N CYS A 195 7.95 12.73 -6.98
CA CYS A 195 8.07 11.33 -7.32
C CYS A 195 9.02 11.14 -8.48
N GLY A 196 9.56 9.94 -8.61
CA GLY A 196 10.45 9.61 -9.71
C GLY A 196 10.98 8.19 -9.61
N GLU A 197 11.94 7.90 -10.48
CA GLU A 197 12.69 6.65 -10.50
C GLU A 197 14.07 6.86 -9.86
N LEU A 198 14.54 5.87 -9.12
CA LEU A 198 15.91 5.83 -8.60
C LEU A 198 16.83 5.13 -9.60
N PRO A 199 18.11 5.56 -9.71
CA PRO A 199 19.06 4.93 -10.61
C PRO A 199 19.25 3.45 -10.28
N ALA A 200 19.42 2.64 -11.33
CA ALA A 200 19.70 1.22 -11.24
C ALA A 200 20.94 0.98 -10.34
N GLY A 201 20.82 0.05 -9.38
CA GLY A 201 21.87 -0.24 -8.39
C GLY A 201 21.60 0.28 -6.98
N ALA A 202 20.66 1.22 -6.79
CA ALA A 202 20.26 1.68 -5.45
C ALA A 202 19.65 0.57 -4.58
N ALA A 203 19.03 -0.45 -5.20
CA ALA A 203 18.51 -1.64 -4.53
C ALA A 203 19.63 -2.45 -3.84
N GLY A 204 20.84 -2.45 -4.43
CA GLY A 204 22.02 -3.12 -3.89
C GLY A 204 22.48 -2.49 -2.58
N ALA A 205 22.43 -1.16 -2.44
CA ALA A 205 22.74 -0.47 -1.19
C ALA A 205 21.67 -0.73 -0.12
N ALA A 206 20.39 -0.70 -0.51
CA ALA A 206 19.26 -1.01 0.36
C ALA A 206 19.33 -2.45 0.90
N ALA A 207 19.81 -3.41 0.11
CA ALA A 207 19.98 -4.81 0.50
C ALA A 207 21.32 -5.08 1.24
N ALA A 208 22.44 -4.48 0.80
CA ALA A 208 23.79 -4.73 1.33
C ALA A 208 23.99 -4.16 2.74
N GLY A 209 23.36 -3.02 3.07
CA GLY A 209 23.37 -2.48 4.44
C GLY A 209 22.75 -3.41 5.49
N ARG A 210 21.98 -4.44 5.07
CA ARG A 210 21.33 -5.42 5.95
C ARG A 210 22.19 -6.65 6.25
N GLN A 211 23.06 -7.08 5.32
CA GLN A 211 23.95 -8.23 5.56
C GLN A 211 25.02 -7.94 6.61
N GLN A 212 25.42 -6.68 6.78
CA GLN A 212 26.40 -6.27 7.79
C GLN A 212 25.80 -6.19 9.21
N ALA A 213 24.52 -5.84 9.35
CA ALA A 213 23.81 -5.86 10.64
C ALA A 213 23.56 -7.30 11.14
N ALA A 214 23.29 -8.25 10.26
CA ALA A 214 23.09 -9.66 10.62
C ALA A 214 24.40 -10.38 11.01
N ARG A 215 25.57 -9.90 10.56
CA ARG A 215 26.89 -10.47 10.89
C ARG A 215 27.55 -9.88 12.14
N GLY A 216 27.05 -8.76 12.67
CA GLY A 216 27.57 -8.11 13.88
C GLY A 216 27.12 -8.72 15.22
N GLY A 217 26.22 -9.71 15.19
CA GLY A 217 25.65 -10.33 16.40
C GLY A 217 26.42 -11.53 16.98
N ALA A 218 27.60 -11.86 16.47
CA ALA A 218 28.36 -13.04 16.87
C ALA A 218 29.80 -12.72 17.27
N MET A 219 29.99 -11.90 18.31
CA MET A 219 31.25 -11.93 19.10
C MET A 219 30.95 -11.59 20.55
N GLY A 220 30.96 -12.62 21.41
CA GLY A 220 30.76 -12.45 22.84
C GLY A 220 30.45 -13.74 23.59
N ALA A 221 31.15 -14.85 23.32
CA ALA A 221 31.15 -16.00 24.22
C ALA A 221 32.60 -16.35 24.56
N SER A 222 33.04 -15.81 25.69
CA SER A 222 34.34 -16.08 26.30
C SER A 222 34.42 -17.56 26.69
N ALA A 223 35.46 -18.22 26.18
CA ALA A 223 35.83 -19.57 26.57
C ALA A 223 36.31 -19.57 28.03
N ARG A 224 35.65 -20.35 28.89
CA ARG A 224 36.27 -20.89 30.10
C ARG A 224 35.97 -22.37 30.22
N SER A 225 37.05 -23.12 30.10
CA SER A 225 37.22 -24.54 30.42
C SER A 225 36.79 -24.83 31.85
N PHE A 226 36.01 -25.89 32.07
CA PHE A 226 36.13 -26.73 33.26
C PHE A 226 35.65 -28.15 32.97
N SER A 227 36.38 -29.07 33.56
CA SER A 227 36.51 -30.49 33.28
C SER A 227 35.60 -31.38 34.13
N THR A 228 35.31 -32.56 33.56
CA THR A 228 35.17 -33.89 34.19
C THR A 228 33.93 -34.30 35.00
N LEU A 229 33.54 -35.56 34.73
CA LEU A 229 32.83 -36.56 35.54
C LEU A 229 31.29 -36.53 35.58
N ALA A 230 30.64 -37.48 34.92
CA ALA A 230 30.24 -38.78 35.51
C ALA A 230 29.14 -39.45 34.67
N ALA A 231 29.18 -40.78 34.64
CA ALA A 231 28.35 -41.65 33.81
C ALA A 231 27.15 -42.25 34.57
N ALA A 232 26.20 -42.74 33.76
CA ALA A 232 25.35 -43.92 33.97
C ALA A 232 23.94 -43.72 34.60
N PRO A 233 23.02 -44.71 34.50
CA PRO A 233 21.87 -44.64 33.58
C PRO A 233 20.51 -45.00 34.26
N ALA A 234 19.37 -44.89 33.56
CA ALA A 234 18.24 -45.82 33.73
C ALA A 234 17.00 -45.53 32.85
N ARG A 235 16.55 -46.62 32.22
CA ARG A 235 15.17 -47.13 32.08
C ARG A 235 14.20 -46.53 31.06
N ALA A 236 13.95 -47.38 30.07
CA ALA A 236 12.75 -47.49 29.27
C ALA A 236 11.51 -47.95 30.08
N PHE A 237 10.35 -47.42 29.69
CA PHE A 237 8.98 -47.95 29.79
C PHE A 237 8.16 -47.04 28.85
N GLY A 238 7.30 -47.43 27.92
CA GLY A 238 6.59 -48.68 27.72
C GLY A 238 5.12 -48.34 27.46
N SER A 239 4.64 -48.66 26.25
CA SER A 239 3.24 -48.99 25.91
C SER A 239 2.26 -47.88 25.47
N SER A 240 1.91 -47.97 24.18
CA SER A 240 0.56 -48.15 23.60
C SER A 240 -0.65 -47.36 24.14
N GLY A 241 -1.32 -46.64 23.23
CA GLY A 241 -2.72 -46.20 23.35
C GLY A 241 -3.34 -46.00 21.97
N VAL A 242 -4.15 -46.96 21.54
CA VAL A 242 -4.81 -47.10 20.25
C VAL A 242 -6.16 -46.35 20.23
N CYS A 243 -6.53 -45.84 19.05
CA CYS A 243 -7.85 -45.49 18.51
C CYS A 243 -8.95 -44.92 19.42
N ARG A 244 -9.57 -43.82 18.96
CA ARG A 244 -10.94 -43.90 18.40
C ARG A 244 -11.32 -42.66 17.61
N THR A 245 -11.82 -42.95 16.41
CA THR A 245 -12.64 -42.13 15.53
C THR A 245 -13.84 -41.52 16.25
N ALA A 246 -14.13 -40.24 16.02
CA ALA A 246 -15.48 -39.72 16.14
C ALA A 246 -15.73 -38.67 15.05
N VAL A 247 -16.73 -38.98 14.25
CA VAL A 247 -17.21 -38.31 13.06
C VAL A 247 -18.05 -37.08 13.43
N CYS A 248 -17.99 -36.07 12.56
CA CYS A 248 -18.88 -34.93 12.35
C CYS A 248 -20.38 -35.17 12.71
N PRO A 249 -21.15 -34.09 13.00
CA PRO A 249 -21.83 -33.46 11.89
C PRO A 249 -21.77 -31.92 11.87
N GLN A 250 -21.61 -31.44 10.65
CA GLN A 250 -21.81 -30.08 10.18
C GLN A 250 -23.23 -29.60 10.54
N ARG A 251 -23.33 -28.39 11.12
CA ARG A 251 -24.55 -27.58 11.03
C ARG A 251 -24.36 -26.55 9.92
N ALA A 252 -24.93 -26.87 8.76
CA ALA A 252 -25.21 -25.93 7.71
C ALA A 252 -26.11 -24.81 8.24
N ARG A 253 -25.68 -23.55 8.13
CA ARG A 253 -26.58 -22.39 8.17
C ARG A 253 -26.64 -21.79 6.76
N ALA A 254 -27.87 -21.51 6.36
CA ALA A 254 -28.34 -21.20 5.03
C ALA A 254 -27.67 -19.97 4.38
N PRO A 255 -27.62 -19.92 3.03
CA PRO A 255 -27.09 -18.80 2.28
C PRO A 255 -28.01 -17.57 2.39
N MET A 256 -27.41 -16.40 2.64
CA MET A 256 -28.10 -15.11 2.54
C MET A 256 -28.42 -14.80 1.08
N ALA A 257 -29.69 -14.48 0.85
CA ALA A 257 -30.23 -14.03 -0.43
C ALA A 257 -29.63 -12.66 -0.85
N PRO A 258 -29.49 -12.40 -2.17
CA PRO A 258 -28.92 -11.17 -2.68
C PRO A 258 -29.88 -9.98 -2.53
N VAL A 259 -29.38 -8.88 -1.96
CA VAL A 259 -30.07 -7.59 -1.96
C VAL A 259 -30.06 -7.05 -3.39
N ARG A 260 -31.25 -6.99 -3.98
CA ARG A 260 -31.53 -6.41 -5.30
C ARG A 260 -31.08 -4.95 -5.35
N ALA A 261 -30.34 -4.63 -6.41
CA ALA A 261 -30.06 -3.27 -6.86
C ALA A 261 -31.36 -2.56 -7.25
N ALA A 262 -31.67 -1.44 -6.61
CA ALA A 262 -32.65 -0.48 -7.08
C ALA A 262 -31.91 0.60 -7.88
N ALA A 263 -31.99 0.49 -9.20
CA ALA A 263 -31.57 1.53 -10.13
C ALA A 263 -32.59 2.69 -10.07
N ALA A 264 -32.18 3.83 -9.53
CA ALA A 264 -32.89 5.09 -9.69
C ALA A 264 -32.22 5.89 -10.81
N VAL A 265 -32.75 5.74 -12.02
CA VAL A 265 -32.48 6.60 -13.18
C VAL A 265 -33.04 8.00 -12.87
N ARG A 266 -32.18 9.02 -12.82
CA ARG A 266 -32.60 10.43 -12.88
C ARG A 266 -32.13 11.03 -14.20
N PRO A 267 -33.00 11.73 -14.95
CA PRO A 267 -32.68 12.22 -16.28
C PRO A 267 -31.76 13.44 -16.24
N GLN A 268 -30.71 13.42 -17.08
CA GLN A 268 -29.96 14.59 -17.50
C GLN A 268 -30.80 15.40 -18.50
N ALA A 269 -31.22 16.61 -18.14
CA ALA A 269 -31.47 17.73 -19.07
C ALA A 269 -32.03 18.94 -18.29
N ALA A 270 -31.18 19.81 -17.72
CA ALA A 270 -31.53 21.20 -17.37
C ALA A 270 -30.35 21.97 -16.73
N LEU A 271 -29.15 21.96 -17.32
CA LEU A 271 -28.07 22.85 -16.85
C LEU A 271 -27.17 23.38 -17.98
N ALA A 272 -27.73 23.54 -19.18
CA ALA A 272 -27.05 24.13 -20.35
C ALA A 272 -27.77 25.38 -20.91
N ALA A 273 -28.68 26.00 -20.14
CA ALA A 273 -29.44 27.18 -20.57
C ALA A 273 -29.27 28.40 -19.65
N ARG A 274 -28.25 28.42 -18.78
CA ARG A 274 -27.96 29.55 -17.87
C ARG A 274 -26.64 30.28 -18.15
N SER A 275 -25.80 29.81 -19.07
CA SER A 275 -24.56 30.51 -19.45
C SER A 275 -24.70 31.42 -20.69
N ALA A 276 -25.81 31.38 -21.41
CA ALA A 276 -26.03 32.23 -22.60
C ALA A 276 -26.69 33.59 -22.28
N LEU A 277 -27.30 33.77 -21.11
CA LEU A 277 -27.98 35.03 -20.74
C LEU A 277 -27.09 36.02 -19.96
N GLN A 278 -25.90 35.59 -19.53
CA GLN A 278 -24.94 36.46 -18.82
C GLN A 278 -23.89 37.09 -19.75
N ALA A 279 -23.72 36.57 -20.97
CA ALA A 279 -22.80 37.13 -21.97
C ALA A 279 -23.44 38.26 -22.82
N ALA A 280 -24.76 38.40 -22.85
CA ALA A 280 -25.45 39.44 -23.61
C ALA A 280 -25.68 40.76 -22.83
N ARG A 281 -25.24 40.85 -21.57
CA ARG A 281 -25.44 42.04 -20.71
C ARG A 281 -24.16 42.86 -20.48
N LEU A 282 -23.09 42.58 -21.22
CA LEU A 282 -21.79 43.25 -21.12
C LEU A 282 -21.38 43.97 -22.43
N LEU A 283 -22.31 44.17 -23.35
CA LEU A 283 -22.11 44.92 -24.61
C LEU A 283 -23.10 46.11 -24.76
N ALA A 284 -23.72 46.57 -23.67
CA ALA A 284 -24.66 47.68 -23.69
C ALA A 284 -24.45 48.72 -22.57
N LEU A 285 -23.20 48.90 -22.13
CA LEU A 285 -22.74 50.06 -21.35
C LEU A 285 -21.35 50.45 -21.85
#